data_AF-A0AAU2Q4X8-F1
#
_entry.id   AF-A0AAU2Q4X8-F1
#
_cell.length_a   1.000
_cell.length_b   1.000
_cell.length_c   1.000
_cell.angle_alpha   90.00
_cell.angle_beta   90.00
_cell.angle_gamma   90.00
#
_symmetry.space_group_name_H-M   'P 1'
#
loop_
_entity.id
_entity.type
_entity.pdbx_description
1 polymer ?
#
loop_
_entity_poly.entity_id
_entity_poly.type
_entity_poly.pdbx_seq_one_letter_code
_entity_poly.pdbx_strand_id
1 'polypeptide(L)'
;MGEMLVPPGGRLRVLDGVFGVTGPGRRRHVGTAALRAMRREAPDPAAARLLERLATIRHADPAALRRVLLYQLTHLLHDRPQGHLPATAAGFGVDPAETVALVHAAAGRARQDEGQRTAAGALPDDVLEHRIRCAARRAALLPPPGGDRPLAGLLAGLAARAAAADTALAVAGRAEEQGDPERARVHYEEAAALAGDCPRAVRGLVRTHRPDPGDPGPLESLLVPGGIELRWPPGDFGDTHWRVVRLTRGEPARASPSSSSRSGGTAAATPSARAARPPERPCAG
;
A
#
# COMPACT_ATOMS: atom_id res chain seq x y z
N MET A 1 11.27 10.20 -18.01
CA MET A 1 12.03 9.09 -17.39
C MET A 1 13.15 8.58 -18.28
N GLY A 2 12.90 8.22 -19.55
CA GLY A 2 13.96 7.78 -20.47
C GLY A 2 15.11 8.79 -20.62
N GLU A 3 14.80 10.07 -20.74
CA GLU A 3 15.78 11.18 -20.83
C GLU A 3 16.69 11.32 -19.60
N MET A 4 16.27 10.80 -18.44
CA MET A 4 17.08 10.81 -17.22
C MET A 4 18.00 9.59 -17.13
N LEU A 5 17.68 8.50 -17.84
CA LEU A 5 18.43 7.25 -17.81
C LEU A 5 19.50 7.18 -18.91
N VAL A 6 19.40 8.05 -19.91
CA VAL A 6 20.30 8.08 -21.06
C VAL A 6 20.78 9.51 -21.28
N PRO A 7 22.08 9.74 -21.53
CA PRO A 7 22.59 11.06 -21.88
C PRO A 7 21.86 11.69 -23.07
N PRO A 8 21.90 13.02 -23.22
CA PRO A 8 21.31 13.72 -24.36
C PRO A 8 21.75 13.09 -25.70
N GLY A 9 20.79 12.84 -26.59
CA GLY A 9 21.02 12.21 -27.89
C GLY A 9 21.15 10.68 -27.87
N GLY A 10 21.16 10.05 -26.70
CA GLY A 10 21.18 8.59 -26.60
C GLY A 10 19.79 7.95 -26.74
N ARG A 11 19.79 6.62 -26.84
CA ARG A 11 18.60 5.77 -26.97
C ARG A 11 18.50 4.76 -25.83
N LEU A 12 17.27 4.33 -25.54
CA LEU A 12 16.95 3.36 -24.51
C LEU A 12 16.65 2.00 -25.13
N ARG A 13 17.29 0.95 -24.61
CA ARG A 13 16.92 -0.44 -24.82
C ARG A 13 16.31 -1.00 -23.54
N VAL A 14 15.20 -1.72 -23.66
CA VAL A 14 14.38 -2.22 -22.54
C VAL A 14 14.02 -3.70 -22.67
N LEU A 15 14.04 -4.27 -23.88
CA LEU A 15 13.52 -5.63 -24.10
C LEU A 15 14.38 -6.70 -23.43
N ASP A 16 15.70 -6.62 -23.55
CA ASP A 16 16.66 -7.60 -22.98
C ASP A 16 17.23 -7.17 -21.61
N GLY A 17 16.73 -6.06 -21.08
CA GLY A 17 17.31 -5.35 -19.94
C GLY A 17 17.31 -3.85 -20.20
N VAL A 18 17.69 -3.06 -19.21
CA VAL A 18 17.67 -1.60 -19.32
C VAL A 18 19.07 -1.11 -19.69
N PHE A 19 19.23 -0.56 -20.90
CA PHE A 19 20.51 -0.05 -21.38
C PHE A 19 20.34 1.33 -22.01
N GLY A 20 21.30 2.21 -21.74
CA GLY A 20 21.51 3.43 -22.52
C GLY A 20 22.48 3.18 -23.67
N VAL A 21 22.13 3.62 -24.87
CA VAL A 21 22.93 3.51 -26.09
C VAL A 21 23.33 4.92 -26.52
N THR A 22 24.62 5.23 -26.52
CA THR A 22 25.14 6.58 -26.83
C THR A 22 25.94 6.64 -28.14
N GLY A 23 25.94 5.55 -28.90
CA GLY A 23 26.61 5.45 -30.20
C GLY A 23 26.77 4.00 -30.67
N PRO A 24 27.40 3.77 -31.83
CA PRO A 24 27.63 2.42 -32.37
C PRO A 24 28.39 1.55 -31.37
N GLY A 25 27.79 0.43 -30.95
CA GLY A 25 28.40 -0.53 -30.03
C GLY A 25 28.53 -0.08 -28.56
N ARG A 26 28.26 1.20 -28.24
CA ARG A 26 28.39 1.71 -26.86
C ARG A 26 27.08 1.54 -26.10
N ARG A 27 26.98 0.46 -25.35
CA ARG A 27 25.84 0.14 -24.48
C ARG A 27 26.26 0.20 -23.02
N ARG A 28 25.52 0.93 -22.20
CA ARG A 28 25.69 1.00 -20.74
C ARG A 28 24.48 0.41 -20.06
N HIS A 29 24.67 -0.66 -19.30
CA HIS A 29 23.59 -1.22 -18.49
C HIS A 29 23.21 -0.27 -17.35
N VAL A 30 21.91 -0.02 -17.21
CA VAL A 30 21.33 0.85 -16.17
C VAL A 30 21.05 0.02 -14.92
N GLY A 31 22.13 -0.40 -14.26
CA GLY A 31 22.11 -1.10 -12.98
C GLY A 31 21.94 -0.18 -11.77
N THR A 32 21.83 -0.76 -10.57
CA THR A 32 21.75 0.00 -9.30
C THR A 32 22.94 0.94 -9.11
N ALA A 33 24.15 0.50 -9.44
CA ALA A 33 25.35 1.34 -9.39
C ALA A 33 25.29 2.52 -10.38
N ALA A 34 24.75 2.30 -11.58
CA ALA A 34 24.57 3.36 -12.57
C ALA A 34 23.53 4.40 -12.12
N LEU A 35 22.41 3.95 -11.54
CA LEU A 35 21.39 4.85 -10.96
C LEU A 35 21.97 5.68 -9.81
N ARG A 36 22.76 5.08 -8.92
CA ARG A 36 23.45 5.79 -7.83
C ARG A 36 24.52 6.76 -8.32
N ALA A 37 25.16 6.49 -9.47
CA ALA A 37 26.09 7.43 -10.10
C ALA A 37 25.34 8.63 -10.68
N MET A 38 24.29 8.39 -11.48
CA MET A 38 23.44 9.46 -12.02
C MET A 38 22.83 10.32 -10.92
N ARG A 39 22.42 9.71 -9.79
CA ARG A 39 21.91 10.45 -8.62
C ARG A 39 22.92 11.46 -8.07
N ARG A 40 24.21 11.10 -8.03
CA ARG A 40 25.29 11.98 -7.53
C ARG A 40 25.58 13.12 -8.49
N GLU A 41 25.35 12.91 -9.78
CA GLU A 41 25.57 13.88 -10.85
C GLU A 41 24.32 14.73 -11.15
N ALA A 42 23.15 14.39 -10.57
CA ALA A 42 21.89 15.06 -10.83
C ALA A 42 21.86 16.46 -10.18
N PRO A 43 21.70 17.54 -10.97
CA PRO A 43 21.63 18.90 -10.42
C PRO A 43 20.28 19.21 -9.76
N ASP A 44 19.21 18.52 -10.17
CA ASP A 44 17.86 18.71 -9.65
C ASP A 44 17.56 17.74 -8.48
N PRO A 45 17.17 18.25 -7.29
CA PRO A 45 16.77 17.43 -6.14
C PRO A 45 15.58 16.50 -6.40
N ALA A 46 14.67 16.83 -7.32
CA ALA A 46 13.55 15.96 -7.66
C ALA A 46 14.03 14.76 -8.51
N ALA A 47 14.85 15.02 -9.54
CA ALA A 47 15.52 13.97 -10.32
C ALA A 47 16.35 13.03 -9.43
N ALA A 48 17.12 13.57 -8.47
CA ALA A 48 17.89 12.77 -7.52
C ALA A 48 17.00 11.84 -6.67
N ARG A 49 15.87 12.34 -6.15
CA ARG A 49 14.89 11.53 -5.38
C ARG A 49 14.27 10.43 -6.24
N LEU A 50 13.96 10.72 -7.50
CA LEU A 50 13.44 9.71 -8.43
C LEU A 50 14.49 8.62 -8.71
N LEU A 51 15.73 9.00 -8.99
CA LEU A 51 16.83 8.05 -9.23
C LEU A 51 17.09 7.16 -8.01
N GLU A 52 16.98 7.71 -6.80
CA GLU A 52 17.06 6.92 -5.57
C GLU A 52 15.94 5.90 -5.48
N ARG A 53 14.69 6.32 -5.73
CA ARG A 53 13.54 5.41 -5.71
C ARG A 53 13.69 4.29 -6.74
N LEU A 54 14.17 4.60 -7.94
CA LEU A 54 14.44 3.60 -8.98
C LEU A 54 15.57 2.63 -8.56
N ALA A 55 16.61 3.12 -7.87
CA ALA A 55 17.67 2.29 -7.34
C ALA A 55 17.16 1.32 -6.26
N THR A 56 16.31 1.80 -5.35
CA THR A 56 15.65 0.97 -4.32
C THR A 56 14.75 -0.10 -4.94
N ILE A 57 13.90 0.29 -5.91
CA ILE A 57 13.03 -0.65 -6.62
C ILE A 57 13.86 -1.73 -7.33
N ARG A 58 14.93 -1.34 -8.03
CA ARG A 58 15.79 -2.29 -8.73
C ARG A 58 16.56 -3.20 -7.77
N HIS A 59 16.95 -2.69 -6.60
CA HIS A 59 17.64 -3.49 -5.60
C HIS A 59 16.73 -4.58 -5.01
N ALA A 60 15.46 -4.25 -4.76
CA ALA A 60 14.46 -5.22 -4.30
C ALA A 60 14.13 -6.25 -5.38
N ASP A 61 14.07 -5.84 -6.66
CA ASP A 61 13.79 -6.72 -7.78
C ASP A 61 14.54 -6.26 -9.05
N PRO A 62 15.53 -7.04 -9.55
CA PRO A 62 16.35 -6.67 -10.70
C PRO A 62 15.55 -6.39 -11.99
N ALA A 63 14.35 -6.96 -12.14
CA ALA A 63 13.49 -6.80 -13.29
C ALA A 63 12.45 -5.67 -13.12
N ALA A 64 12.29 -5.10 -11.92
CA ALA A 64 11.25 -4.10 -11.65
C ALA A 64 11.40 -2.83 -12.48
N LEU A 65 12.63 -2.31 -12.62
CA LEU A 65 12.87 -1.14 -13.46
C LEU A 65 12.44 -1.39 -14.91
N ARG A 66 12.77 -2.57 -15.46
CA ARG A 66 12.36 -2.97 -16.81
C ARG A 66 10.83 -3.03 -16.90
N ARG A 67 10.14 -3.65 -15.93
CA ARG A 67 8.68 -3.72 -15.92
C ARG A 67 8.02 -2.34 -15.87
N VAL A 68 8.55 -1.41 -15.06
CA VAL A 68 8.07 -0.02 -14.97
C VAL A 68 8.22 0.71 -16.31
N LEU A 69 9.39 0.58 -16.96
CA LEU A 69 9.63 1.22 -18.26
C LEU A 69 8.74 0.63 -19.36
N LEU A 70 8.60 -0.70 -19.42
CA LEU A 70 7.73 -1.36 -20.39
C LEU A 70 6.26 -0.98 -20.20
N TYR A 71 5.81 -0.88 -18.95
CA TYR A 71 4.47 -0.38 -18.62
C TYR A 71 4.28 1.04 -19.17
N GLN A 72 5.19 1.97 -18.86
CA GLN A 72 5.10 3.36 -19.32
C GLN A 72 5.15 3.49 -20.84
N LEU A 73 6.07 2.80 -21.50
CA LEU A 73 6.20 2.85 -22.96
C LEU A 73 4.96 2.27 -23.64
N THR A 74 4.40 1.17 -23.13
CA THR A 74 3.16 0.59 -23.67
C THR A 74 2.02 1.59 -23.57
N HIS A 75 1.87 2.27 -22.43
CA HIS A 75 0.84 3.30 -22.26
C HIS A 75 1.04 4.48 -23.21
N LEU A 76 2.26 5.01 -23.30
CA LEU A 76 2.57 6.10 -24.23
C LEU A 76 2.26 5.73 -25.68
N LEU A 77 2.44 4.47 -26.07
CA LEU A 77 2.04 3.98 -27.39
C LEU A 77 0.51 3.86 -27.51
N HIS A 78 -0.19 3.34 -26.51
CA HIS A 78 -1.65 3.23 -26.52
C HIS A 78 -2.36 4.58 -26.57
N ASP A 79 -1.81 5.61 -25.92
CA ASP A 79 -2.38 6.95 -25.84
C ASP A 79 -2.15 7.78 -27.11
N ARG A 80 -1.37 7.29 -28.09
CA ARG A 80 -1.09 7.98 -29.35
C ARG A 80 -1.83 7.34 -30.52
N PRO A 81 -2.48 8.13 -31.41
CA PRO A 81 -3.09 7.59 -32.63
C PRO A 81 -2.10 6.80 -33.50
N GLN A 82 -0.86 7.30 -33.59
CA GLN A 82 0.23 6.67 -34.36
C GLN A 82 1.03 5.63 -33.57
N GLY A 83 0.61 5.24 -32.36
CA GLY A 83 1.38 4.33 -31.50
C GLY A 83 1.60 2.91 -32.05
N HIS A 84 0.95 2.57 -33.16
CA HIS A 84 1.19 1.35 -33.93
C HIS A 84 2.39 1.46 -34.90
N LEU A 85 3.02 2.63 -35.02
CA LEU A 85 4.16 2.87 -35.89
C LEU A 85 5.48 2.79 -35.08
N PRO A 86 6.49 2.04 -35.56
CA PRO A 86 7.82 1.98 -34.92
C PRO A 86 8.47 3.36 -34.73
N ALA A 87 8.19 4.30 -35.64
CA ALA A 87 8.67 5.69 -35.56
C ALA A 87 8.17 6.41 -34.28
N THR A 88 6.98 6.09 -33.79
CA THR A 88 6.45 6.67 -32.54
C THR A 88 7.24 6.17 -31.32
N ALA A 89 7.58 4.88 -31.28
CA ALA A 89 8.46 4.35 -30.23
C ALA A 89 9.87 4.97 -30.29
N ALA A 90 10.43 5.15 -31.49
CA ALA A 90 11.70 5.87 -31.68
C ALA A 90 11.62 7.32 -31.15
N GLY A 91 10.49 7.99 -31.36
CA GLY A 91 10.20 9.33 -30.85
C GLY A 91 10.20 9.42 -29.31
N PHE A 92 9.89 8.32 -28.61
CA PHE A 92 10.05 8.21 -27.15
C PHE A 92 11.48 7.88 -26.70
N GLY A 93 12.44 7.87 -27.63
CA GLY A 93 13.85 7.60 -27.36
C GLY A 93 14.18 6.10 -27.30
N VAL A 94 13.31 5.21 -27.76
CA VAL A 94 13.60 3.78 -27.86
C VAL A 94 14.60 3.53 -28.99
N ASP A 95 15.55 2.62 -28.77
CA ASP A 95 16.51 2.20 -29.78
C ASP A 95 15.80 1.63 -31.02
N PRO A 96 16.16 2.05 -32.25
CA PRO A 96 15.50 1.60 -33.48
C PRO A 96 15.38 0.08 -33.60
N ALA A 97 16.38 -0.68 -33.11
CA ALA A 97 16.37 -2.14 -33.19
C ALA A 97 15.28 -2.80 -32.32
N GLU A 98 14.74 -2.11 -31.31
CA GLU A 98 13.67 -2.63 -30.45
C GLU A 98 12.28 -2.10 -30.80
N THR A 99 12.19 -1.05 -31.62
CA THR A 99 10.92 -0.34 -31.88
C THR A 99 9.82 -1.24 -32.42
N VAL A 100 10.12 -2.09 -33.41
CA VAL A 100 9.16 -3.02 -34.02
C VAL A 100 8.64 -4.03 -32.98
N ALA A 101 9.56 -4.66 -32.24
CA ALA A 101 9.21 -5.64 -31.23
C ALA A 101 8.40 -5.03 -30.08
N LEU A 102 8.75 -3.81 -29.66
CA LEU A 102 8.01 -3.08 -28.62
C LEU A 102 6.58 -2.74 -29.07
N VAL A 103 6.41 -2.24 -30.29
CA VAL A 103 5.08 -1.93 -30.85
C VAL A 103 4.24 -3.19 -30.98
N HIS A 104 4.82 -4.29 -31.47
CA HIS A 104 4.13 -5.57 -31.56
C HIS A 104 3.71 -6.10 -30.18
N ALA A 105 4.60 -6.01 -29.18
CA ALA A 105 4.28 -6.39 -27.80
C ALA A 105 3.20 -5.49 -27.19
N ALA A 106 3.21 -4.19 -27.49
CA ALA A 106 2.18 -3.24 -27.05
C ALA A 106 0.82 -3.54 -27.70
N ALA A 107 0.79 -3.93 -28.98
CA ALA A 107 -0.44 -4.30 -29.68
C ALA A 107 -1.09 -5.57 -29.10
N GLY A 108 -0.28 -6.50 -28.59
CA GLY A 108 -0.77 -7.71 -27.91
C GLY A 108 -1.32 -7.50 -26.50
N ARG A 109 -1.20 -6.29 -25.93
CA ARG A 109 -1.71 -5.98 -24.58
C ARG A 109 -3.05 -5.27 -24.65
N ALA A 110 -3.98 -5.70 -23.79
CA ALA A 110 -5.23 -5.02 -23.57
C ALA A 110 -4.99 -3.57 -23.13
N ARG A 111 -5.66 -2.62 -23.79
CA ARG A 111 -5.65 -1.21 -23.39
C ARG A 111 -6.37 -1.09 -22.05
N GLN A 112 -5.72 -0.46 -21.08
CA GLN A 112 -6.33 -0.19 -19.79
C GLN A 112 -6.92 1.21 -19.78
N ASP A 113 -8.18 1.34 -19.37
CA ASP A 113 -8.79 2.64 -19.09
C ASP A 113 -8.26 3.26 -17.78
N GLU A 114 -8.67 4.48 -17.46
CA GLU A 114 -8.22 5.18 -16.25
C GLU A 114 -8.65 4.49 -14.95
N GLY A 115 -9.85 3.90 -14.93
CA GLY A 115 -10.36 3.15 -13.79
C GLY A 115 -9.52 1.89 -13.54
N GLN A 116 -9.17 1.17 -14.59
CA GLN A 116 -8.32 -0.01 -14.55
C GLN A 116 -6.90 0.30 -14.10
N ARG A 117 -6.33 1.41 -14.58
CA ARG A 117 -5.00 1.88 -14.12
C ARG A 117 -5.01 2.26 -12.65
N THR A 118 -6.04 2.99 -12.22
CA THR A 118 -6.22 3.36 -10.80
C THR A 118 -6.40 2.12 -9.93
N ALA A 119 -7.16 1.13 -10.41
CA ALA A 119 -7.35 -0.14 -9.74
C ALA A 119 -6.03 -0.91 -9.61
N ALA A 120 -5.25 -1.02 -10.69
CA ALA A 120 -3.96 -1.70 -10.70
C ALA A 120 -2.94 -1.03 -9.79
N GLY A 121 -2.93 0.32 -9.74
CA GLY A 121 -2.02 1.08 -8.88
C GLY A 121 -2.32 0.96 -7.38
N ALA A 122 -3.60 0.88 -7.01
CA ALA A 122 -4.02 0.79 -5.60
C ALA A 122 -4.11 -0.66 -5.07
N LEU A 123 -4.14 -1.66 -5.95
CA LEU A 123 -4.26 -3.07 -5.55
C LEU A 123 -3.15 -3.54 -4.59
N PRO A 124 -1.85 -3.23 -4.81
CA PRO A 124 -0.81 -3.65 -3.89
C PRO A 124 -1.00 -3.10 -2.47
N ASP A 125 -1.38 -1.83 -2.35
CA ASP A 125 -1.63 -1.19 -1.05
C ASP A 125 -2.83 -1.82 -0.35
N ASP A 126 -3.91 -2.12 -1.09
CA ASP A 126 -5.07 -2.82 -0.52
C ASP A 126 -4.70 -4.22 0.00
N VAL A 127 -3.83 -4.95 -0.69
CA VAL A 127 -3.35 -6.26 -0.24
C VAL A 127 -2.47 -6.13 1.00
N LEU A 128 -1.53 -5.18 1.01
CA LEU A 128 -0.63 -4.92 2.14
C LEU A 128 -1.42 -4.52 3.39
N GLU A 129 -2.38 -3.62 3.25
CA GLU A 129 -3.25 -3.14 4.34
C GLU A 129 -4.37 -4.13 4.71
N HIS A 130 -4.37 -5.35 4.14
CA HIS A 130 -5.38 -6.39 4.40
C HIS A 130 -6.83 -5.93 4.10
N ARG A 131 -6.98 -4.97 3.17
CA ARG A 131 -8.27 -4.49 2.65
C ARG A 131 -8.78 -5.41 1.55
N ILE A 132 -9.00 -6.68 1.89
CA ILE A 132 -9.28 -7.77 0.93
C ILE A 132 -10.55 -7.52 0.11
N ARG A 133 -11.59 -6.89 0.67
CA ARG A 133 -12.80 -6.58 -0.13
C ARG A 133 -12.54 -5.45 -1.12
N CYS A 134 -11.81 -4.40 -0.73
CA CYS A 134 -11.33 -3.37 -1.66
C CYS A 134 -10.46 -3.98 -2.76
N ALA A 135 -9.49 -4.81 -2.39
CA ALA A 135 -8.60 -5.49 -3.32
C ALA A 135 -9.39 -6.36 -4.32
N ALA A 136 -10.35 -7.16 -3.85
CA ALA A 136 -11.20 -7.99 -4.71
C ALA A 136 -12.06 -7.15 -5.67
N ARG A 137 -12.63 -6.03 -5.21
CA ARG A 137 -13.38 -5.10 -6.09
C ARG A 137 -12.49 -4.49 -7.16
N ARG A 138 -11.26 -4.07 -6.82
CA ARG A 138 -10.29 -3.55 -7.80
C ARG A 138 -9.83 -4.62 -8.77
N ALA A 139 -9.55 -5.82 -8.27
CA ALA A 139 -9.17 -6.98 -9.07
C ALA A 139 -10.24 -7.30 -10.13
N ALA A 140 -11.53 -7.18 -9.78
CA ALA A 140 -12.64 -7.39 -10.71
C ALA A 140 -12.72 -6.35 -11.84
N LEU A 141 -12.06 -5.18 -11.71
CA LEU A 141 -11.98 -4.18 -12.77
C LEU A 141 -10.86 -4.49 -13.78
N LEU A 142 -9.86 -5.27 -13.38
CA LEU A 142 -8.68 -5.52 -14.20
C LEU A 142 -9.01 -6.41 -15.42
N PRO A 143 -8.33 -6.20 -16.55
CA PRO A 143 -8.47 -7.10 -17.69
C PRO A 143 -8.00 -8.52 -17.32
N PRO A 144 -8.47 -9.55 -18.04
CA PRO A 144 -7.98 -10.91 -17.87
C PRO A 144 -6.45 -10.96 -17.96
N PRO A 145 -5.77 -11.80 -17.16
CA PRO A 145 -4.32 -11.78 -17.02
C PRO A 145 -3.53 -12.17 -18.27
N GLY A 146 -4.18 -12.57 -19.38
CA GLY A 146 -3.55 -12.73 -20.70
C GLY A 146 -2.34 -13.68 -20.75
N GLY A 147 -2.23 -14.62 -19.81
CA GLY A 147 -1.10 -15.55 -19.67
C GLY A 147 -0.18 -15.30 -18.46
N ASP A 148 -0.36 -14.18 -17.74
CA ASP A 148 0.38 -13.87 -16.51
C ASP A 148 -0.11 -14.76 -15.35
N ARG A 149 0.55 -15.91 -15.14
CA ARG A 149 0.20 -16.87 -14.09
C ARG A 149 0.30 -16.29 -12.67
N PRO A 150 1.36 -15.55 -12.29
CA PRO A 150 1.40 -14.88 -11.00
C PRO A 150 0.22 -13.93 -10.77
N LEU A 151 -0.12 -13.10 -11.75
CA LEU A 151 -1.28 -12.22 -11.65
C LEU A 151 -2.58 -13.03 -11.55
N ALA A 152 -2.75 -14.06 -12.37
CA ALA A 152 -3.92 -14.94 -12.31
C ALA A 152 -4.10 -15.57 -10.92
N GLY A 153 -3.01 -16.07 -10.32
CA GLY A 153 -3.01 -16.63 -8.97
C GLY A 153 -3.38 -15.60 -7.90
N LEU A 154 -2.83 -14.38 -8.00
CA LEU A 154 -3.18 -13.29 -7.10
C LEU A 154 -4.68 -12.94 -7.18
N LEU A 155 -5.20 -12.73 -8.39
CA LEU A 155 -6.62 -12.36 -8.59
C LEU A 155 -7.56 -13.48 -8.10
N ALA A 156 -7.24 -14.74 -8.41
CA ALA A 156 -8.00 -15.88 -7.92
C ALA A 156 -7.95 -16.01 -6.39
N GLY A 157 -6.78 -15.79 -5.78
CA GLY A 157 -6.61 -15.80 -4.33
C GLY A 157 -7.42 -14.72 -3.63
N LEU A 158 -7.47 -13.50 -4.19
CA LEU A 158 -8.29 -12.41 -3.65
C LEU A 158 -9.78 -12.71 -3.74
N ALA A 159 -10.23 -13.24 -4.88
CA ALA A 159 -11.63 -13.64 -5.06
C ALA A 159 -12.02 -14.76 -4.08
N ALA A 160 -11.17 -15.77 -3.91
CA ALA A 160 -11.40 -16.88 -2.98
C ALA A 160 -11.48 -16.39 -1.52
N ARG A 161 -10.55 -15.52 -1.09
CA ARG A 161 -10.58 -14.94 0.27
C ARG A 161 -11.82 -14.09 0.52
N ALA A 162 -12.25 -13.29 -0.47
CA ALA A 162 -13.48 -12.50 -0.37
C ALA A 162 -14.72 -13.41 -0.24
N ALA A 163 -14.80 -14.47 -1.05
CA ALA A 163 -15.90 -15.44 -0.99
C ALA A 163 -15.93 -16.22 0.33
N ALA A 164 -14.77 -16.58 0.88
CA ALA A 164 -14.66 -17.20 2.20
C ALA A 164 -15.18 -16.26 3.29
N ALA A 165 -14.81 -14.98 3.24
CA ALA A 165 -15.33 -13.98 4.19
C ALA A 165 -16.85 -13.80 4.07
N ASP A 166 -17.41 -13.81 2.86
CA ASP A 166 -18.86 -13.77 2.65
C ASP A 166 -19.56 -15.01 3.21
N THR A 167 -18.95 -16.19 3.07
CA THR A 167 -19.46 -17.44 3.63
C THR A 167 -19.48 -17.39 5.16
N ALA A 168 -18.38 -16.95 5.79
CA ALA A 168 -18.30 -16.79 7.24
C ALA A 168 -19.37 -15.81 7.76
N LEU A 169 -19.57 -14.67 7.10
CA LEU A 169 -20.65 -13.73 7.45
C LEU A 169 -22.05 -14.34 7.36
N ALA A 170 -22.31 -15.16 6.33
CA ALA A 170 -23.60 -15.83 6.18
C ALA A 170 -23.83 -16.86 7.29
N VAL A 171 -22.79 -17.57 7.72
CA VAL A 171 -22.88 -18.50 8.87
C VAL A 171 -23.11 -17.72 10.16
N ALA A 172 -22.40 -16.61 10.37
CA ALA A 172 -22.57 -15.76 11.54
C ALA A 172 -24.00 -15.21 11.65
N GLY A 173 -24.58 -14.72 10.54
CA GLY A 173 -25.96 -14.24 10.51
C GLY A 173 -26.97 -15.32 10.88
N ARG A 174 -26.81 -16.54 10.36
CA ARG A 174 -27.66 -17.68 10.73
C ARG A 174 -27.53 -18.06 12.21
N ALA A 175 -26.34 -17.98 12.78
CA ALA A 175 -26.13 -18.23 14.21
C ALA A 175 -26.82 -17.16 15.07
N GLU A 176 -26.77 -15.87 14.68
CA GLU A 176 -27.56 -14.81 15.34
C GLU A 176 -29.07 -15.09 15.28
N GLU A 177 -29.59 -15.48 14.10
CA GLU A 177 -31.00 -15.83 13.92
C GLU A 177 -31.45 -17.02 14.78
N GLN A 178 -30.53 -17.94 15.09
CA GLN A 178 -30.75 -19.10 15.94
C GLN A 178 -30.57 -18.81 17.44
N GLY A 179 -30.17 -17.59 17.80
CA GLY A 179 -29.91 -17.21 19.20
C GLY A 179 -28.60 -17.76 19.76
N ASP A 180 -27.61 -18.05 18.91
CA ASP A 180 -26.28 -18.55 19.29
C ASP A 180 -25.21 -17.46 19.09
N PRO A 181 -25.03 -16.55 20.08
CA PRO A 181 -24.12 -15.41 19.95
C PRO A 181 -22.65 -15.82 19.97
N GLU A 182 -22.29 -16.92 20.64
CA GLU A 182 -20.91 -17.41 20.70
C GLU A 182 -20.46 -17.93 19.34
N ARG A 183 -21.29 -18.75 18.69
CA ARG A 183 -21.01 -19.20 17.33
C ARG A 183 -21.01 -18.05 16.33
N ALA A 184 -21.92 -17.08 16.49
CA ALA A 184 -21.93 -15.89 15.66
C ALA A 184 -20.62 -15.09 15.80
N ARG A 185 -20.14 -14.90 17.04
CA ARG A 185 -18.86 -14.24 17.34
C ARG A 185 -17.70 -14.90 16.60
N VAL A 186 -17.53 -16.21 16.74
CA VAL A 186 -16.44 -16.97 16.09
C VAL A 186 -16.42 -16.74 14.58
N HIS A 187 -17.57 -16.80 13.91
CA HIS A 187 -17.61 -16.59 12.46
C HIS A 187 -17.48 -15.12 12.04
N TYR A 188 -17.86 -14.17 12.89
CA TYR A 188 -17.55 -12.76 12.66
C TYR A 188 -16.04 -12.48 12.83
N GLU A 189 -15.35 -13.14 13.75
CA GLU A 189 -13.90 -13.06 13.92
C GLU A 189 -13.18 -13.65 12.70
N GLU A 190 -13.61 -14.82 12.25
CA GLU A 190 -13.13 -15.46 11.01
C GLU A 190 -13.30 -14.54 9.79
N ALA A 191 -14.48 -13.95 9.63
CA ALA A 191 -14.75 -13.00 8.53
C ALA A 191 -13.85 -11.75 8.61
N ALA A 192 -13.59 -11.23 9.81
CA ALA A 192 -12.71 -10.08 10.03
C ALA A 192 -11.23 -10.42 9.77
N ALA A 193 -10.78 -11.63 10.14
CA ALA A 193 -9.44 -12.11 9.84
C ALA A 193 -9.22 -12.32 8.33
N LEU A 194 -10.23 -12.83 7.63
CA LEU A 194 -10.18 -13.02 6.18
C LEU A 194 -10.22 -11.68 5.43
N ALA A 195 -11.00 -10.70 5.90
CA ALA A 195 -11.17 -9.40 5.29
C ALA A 195 -11.29 -8.28 6.32
N GLY A 196 -10.14 -7.67 6.68
CA GLY A 196 -10.05 -6.64 7.72
C GLY A 196 -10.80 -5.34 7.39
N ASP A 197 -11.16 -5.11 6.13
CA ASP A 197 -11.98 -3.98 5.70
C ASP A 197 -13.49 -4.28 5.65
N CYS A 198 -13.95 -5.38 6.25
CA CYS A 198 -15.37 -5.74 6.24
C CYS A 198 -16.17 -5.02 7.34
N PRO A 199 -17.01 -4.02 7.02
CA PRO A 199 -17.80 -3.32 8.03
C PRO A 199 -18.88 -4.22 8.66
N ARG A 200 -19.36 -5.23 7.94
CA ARG A 200 -20.36 -6.19 8.45
C ARG A 200 -19.77 -7.10 9.53
N ALA A 201 -18.55 -7.59 9.33
CA ALA A 201 -17.85 -8.42 10.32
C ALA A 201 -17.63 -7.64 11.61
N VAL A 202 -17.10 -6.42 11.49
CA VAL A 202 -16.87 -5.53 12.64
C VAL A 202 -18.18 -5.20 13.37
N ARG A 203 -19.25 -4.85 12.67
CA ARG A 203 -20.56 -4.61 13.30
C ARG A 203 -21.14 -5.87 13.94
N GLY A 204 -20.89 -7.04 13.37
CA GLY A 204 -21.22 -8.33 13.95
C GLY A 204 -20.53 -8.52 15.30
N LEU A 205 -19.20 -8.39 15.32
CA LEU A 205 -18.39 -8.48 16.54
C LEU A 205 -18.87 -7.54 17.63
N VAL A 206 -19.14 -6.28 17.31
CA VAL A 206 -19.64 -5.30 18.29
C VAL A 206 -21.00 -5.71 18.87
N ARG A 207 -21.88 -6.34 18.08
CA ARG A 207 -23.20 -6.80 18.55
C ARG A 207 -23.13 -8.09 19.35
N THR A 208 -22.21 -8.99 19.01
CA THR A 208 -22.08 -10.30 19.67
C THR A 208 -21.09 -10.28 20.83
N HIS A 209 -20.31 -9.21 21.00
CA HIS A 209 -19.35 -9.10 22.09
C HIS A 209 -20.07 -9.03 23.44
N ARG A 210 -19.74 -10.00 24.30
CA ARG A 210 -20.09 -10.02 25.72
C ARG A 210 -18.77 -10.07 26.49
N PRO A 211 -18.35 -8.98 27.16
CA PRO A 211 -17.13 -9.01 27.95
C PRO A 211 -17.30 -10.00 29.10
N ASP A 212 -16.28 -10.82 29.32
CA ASP A 212 -16.25 -11.75 30.45
C ASP A 212 -15.99 -10.99 31.77
N PRO A 213 -16.43 -11.52 32.92
CA PRO A 213 -16.07 -10.95 34.22
C PRO A 213 -14.54 -10.97 34.40
N GLY A 214 -13.91 -9.80 34.33
CA GLY A 214 -12.44 -9.65 34.45
C GLY A 214 -11.75 -9.17 33.18
N ASP A 215 -12.46 -9.07 32.05
CA ASP A 215 -11.95 -8.34 30.89
C ASP A 215 -11.65 -6.89 31.27
N PRO A 216 -10.60 -6.26 30.69
CA PRO A 216 -10.35 -4.84 30.91
C PRO A 216 -11.64 -4.10 30.59
N GLY A 217 -12.10 -3.28 31.55
CA GLY A 217 -13.39 -2.63 31.49
C GLY A 217 -13.62 -1.89 30.16
N PRO A 218 -14.89 -1.60 29.81
CA PRO A 218 -15.19 -0.92 28.57
C PRO A 218 -14.37 0.36 28.45
N LEU A 219 -13.92 0.65 27.23
CA LEU A 219 -13.21 1.87 26.88
C LEU A 219 -13.99 3.09 27.43
N GLU A 220 -13.36 3.90 28.27
CA GLU A 220 -13.98 5.11 28.79
C GLU A 220 -14.11 6.12 27.65
N SER A 221 -15.34 6.51 27.32
CA SER A 221 -15.58 7.57 26.33
C SER A 221 -16.05 8.84 27.03
N LEU A 222 -15.31 9.94 26.82
CA LEU A 222 -15.70 11.26 27.28
C LEU A 222 -16.05 12.14 26.07
N LEU A 223 -17.22 12.78 26.09
CA LEU A 223 -17.56 13.78 25.10
C LEU A 223 -16.76 15.06 25.41
N VAL A 224 -16.00 15.55 24.44
CA VAL A 224 -15.19 16.77 24.56
C VAL A 224 -15.58 17.78 23.47
N PRO A 225 -15.34 19.09 23.65
CA PRO A 225 -15.56 20.06 22.59
C PRO A 225 -14.83 19.65 21.30
N GLY A 226 -15.58 19.39 20.23
CA GLY A 226 -15.03 18.97 18.92
C GLY A 226 -14.83 17.46 18.73
N GLY A 227 -15.17 16.58 19.69
CA GLY A 227 -15.00 15.14 19.47
C GLY A 227 -15.35 14.22 20.64
N ILE A 228 -14.82 13.00 20.58
CA ILE A 228 -14.91 11.98 21.63
C ILE A 228 -13.48 11.61 22.02
N GLU A 229 -13.14 11.80 23.30
CA GLU A 229 -11.91 11.28 23.88
C GLU A 229 -12.16 9.83 24.32
N LEU A 230 -11.25 8.94 23.92
CA LEU A 230 -11.28 7.51 24.24
C LEU A 230 -10.12 7.20 25.18
N ARG A 231 -10.42 6.76 26.39
CA ARG A 231 -9.45 6.39 27.42
C ARG A 231 -9.52 4.91 27.70
N TRP A 232 -8.38 4.24 27.56
CA TRP A 232 -8.26 2.86 28.00
C TRP A 232 -8.21 2.82 29.52
N PRO A 233 -8.89 1.85 30.16
CA PRO A 233 -8.70 1.61 31.58
C PRO A 233 -7.21 1.39 31.87
N PRO A 234 -6.72 1.72 33.08
CA PRO A 234 -5.38 1.33 33.47
C PRO A 234 -5.27 -0.21 33.48
N GLY A 235 -4.36 -0.77 32.67
CA GLY A 235 -4.14 -2.22 32.55
C GLY A 235 -2.93 -2.56 31.69
N ASP A 236 -2.37 -3.76 31.89
CA ASP A 236 -1.39 -4.33 30.95
C ASP A 236 -2.15 -4.97 29.79
N PHE A 237 -2.00 -4.38 28.61
CA PHE A 237 -2.67 -4.79 27.39
C PHE A 237 -1.77 -5.66 26.49
N GLY A 238 -0.54 -5.99 26.91
CA GLY A 238 0.42 -6.76 26.11
C GLY A 238 0.58 -6.21 24.68
N ASP A 239 0.68 -7.13 23.69
CA ASP A 239 0.77 -6.81 22.26
C ASP A 239 -0.58 -6.55 21.59
N THR A 240 -1.61 -6.17 22.35
CA THR A 240 -2.96 -5.99 21.81
C THR A 240 -3.02 -4.77 20.89
N HIS A 241 -3.35 -5.00 19.62
CA HIS A 241 -3.60 -3.93 18.66
C HIS A 241 -5.08 -3.53 18.66
N TRP A 242 -5.33 -2.27 18.98
CA TRP A 242 -6.67 -1.72 19.04
C TRP A 242 -7.04 -0.97 17.77
N ARG A 243 -8.28 -1.14 17.32
CA ARG A 243 -8.85 -0.37 16.21
C ARG A 243 -10.10 0.35 16.66
N VAL A 244 -10.09 1.68 16.59
CA VAL A 244 -11.27 2.49 16.82
C VAL A 244 -12.11 2.49 15.55
N VAL A 245 -13.37 2.09 15.67
CA VAL A 245 -14.32 2.08 14.54
C VAL A 245 -15.44 3.05 14.83
N ARG A 246 -15.51 4.13 14.06
CA ARG A 246 -16.59 5.10 14.15
C ARG A 246 -17.83 4.55 13.42
N LEU A 247 -18.88 4.27 14.17
CA LEU A 247 -20.19 3.92 13.63
C LEU A 247 -21.06 5.19 13.56
N THR A 248 -21.26 5.75 12.37
CA THR A 248 -22.22 6.83 12.15
C THR A 248 -23.58 6.26 11.75
N ARG A 249 -24.66 6.74 12.37
CA ARG A 249 -26.04 6.48 11.93
C ARG A 249 -26.39 7.55 10.88
N GLY A 250 -26.62 7.17 9.62
CA GLY A 250 -26.94 8.12 8.52
C GLY A 250 -25.94 8.09 7.36
N GLU A 251 -26.11 9.00 6.39
CA GLU A 251 -25.26 9.11 5.19
C GLU A 251 -23.76 9.19 5.55
N PRO A 252 -22.87 8.53 4.79
CA PRO A 252 -21.46 8.49 5.11
C PRO A 252 -20.83 9.88 4.91
N ALA A 253 -20.57 10.59 6.00
CA ALA A 253 -19.67 11.72 5.98
C ALA A 253 -18.29 11.19 5.55
N ARG A 254 -17.74 11.74 4.45
CA ARG A 254 -16.35 11.48 4.03
C ARG A 254 -15.43 11.82 5.21
N ALA A 255 -14.93 10.81 5.91
CA ALA A 255 -14.03 10.99 7.04
C ALA A 255 -12.76 10.16 6.82
N SER A 256 -11.62 10.84 6.86
CA SER A 256 -10.29 10.25 6.79
C SER A 256 -10.03 9.35 8.01
N PRO A 257 -9.41 8.18 7.84
CA PRO A 257 -8.95 7.40 8.97
C PRO A 257 -7.76 8.12 9.65
N SER A 258 -7.91 8.49 10.91
CA SER A 258 -6.78 8.90 11.77
C SER A 258 -6.22 7.66 12.46
N SER A 259 -5.04 7.20 12.06
CA SER A 259 -4.30 6.16 12.80
C SER A 259 -3.49 6.82 13.93
N SER A 260 -3.81 6.52 15.19
CA SER A 260 -2.94 6.81 16.32
C SER A 260 -2.27 5.52 16.78
N SER A 261 -1.03 5.29 16.38
CA SER A 261 -0.16 4.28 16.98
C SER A 261 0.59 4.90 18.16
N ARG A 262 0.54 4.30 19.34
CA ARG A 262 1.55 4.53 20.39
C ARG A 262 2.43 3.29 20.51
N SER A 263 3.73 3.49 20.30
CA SER A 263 4.78 2.53 20.68
C SER A 263 5.04 2.71 22.17
N GLY A 264 4.77 1.69 22.98
CA GLY A 264 5.14 1.66 24.39
C GLY A 264 6.65 1.45 24.52
N GLY A 265 7.37 2.46 24.98
CA GLY A 265 8.79 2.39 25.33
C GLY A 265 8.97 2.84 26.76
N THR A 266 9.15 1.88 27.67
CA THR A 266 9.48 2.06 29.07
C THR A 266 10.90 2.60 29.19
N ALA A 267 11.09 3.77 29.80
CA ALA A 267 12.37 4.20 30.35
C ALA A 267 12.11 4.77 31.75
N ALA A 268 12.48 3.97 32.75
CA ALA A 268 12.47 4.35 34.16
C ALA A 268 13.55 5.43 34.39
N ALA A 269 13.13 6.59 34.90
CA ALA A 269 14.02 7.57 35.50
C ALA A 269 13.81 7.53 37.02
N THR A 270 14.81 7.01 37.73
CA THR A 270 14.91 7.07 39.19
C THR A 270 15.50 8.43 39.60
N PRO A 271 14.87 9.22 40.49
CA PRO A 271 15.57 10.23 41.25
C PRO A 271 15.84 9.72 42.66
N SER A 272 17.13 9.54 42.97
CA SER A 272 17.60 9.31 44.35
C SER A 272 17.73 10.66 45.06
N ALA A 273 17.08 10.79 46.21
CA ALA A 273 17.16 11.91 47.13
C ALA A 273 17.95 11.56 48.39
N ARG A 274 18.86 12.44 48.83
CA ARG A 274 19.29 12.69 50.23
C ARG A 274 20.42 13.74 50.19
N ALA A 275 20.59 14.70 51.11
CA ALA A 275 19.77 15.30 52.17
C ALA A 275 20.60 16.44 52.82
N ALA A 276 19.89 17.41 53.45
CA ALA A 276 20.28 18.17 54.66
C ALA A 276 21.47 19.16 54.54
N ARG A 277 21.49 20.38 55.13
CA ARG A 277 20.73 21.07 56.20
C ARG A 277 21.19 22.57 56.23
N PRO A 278 20.75 23.47 57.16
CA PRO A 278 20.28 24.83 56.86
C PRO A 278 21.16 25.92 57.58
N PRO A 279 20.60 27.00 58.17
CA PRO A 279 20.21 28.28 57.55
C PRO A 279 21.03 29.46 58.12
N GLU A 280 21.12 30.58 57.41
CA GLU A 280 21.43 31.89 58.02
C GLU A 280 20.74 33.03 57.26
N ARG A 281 19.88 33.76 57.99
CA ARG A 281 19.49 35.17 57.74
C ARG A 281 20.57 36.07 58.38
N PRO A 282 20.50 37.42 58.29
CA PRO A 282 19.84 38.34 57.33
C PRO A 282 20.82 39.42 56.80
N CYS A 283 20.38 40.31 55.91
CA CYS A 283 20.45 41.77 56.15
C CYS A 283 19.79 42.60 55.02
N ALA A 284 19.27 43.74 55.48
CA ALA A 284 18.57 44.81 54.80
C ALA A 284 19.38 45.53 53.70
N GLY A 285 18.65 46.23 52.84
CA GLY A 285 19.14 47.19 51.85
C GLY A 285 18.15 47.37 50.73
#